data_AF-A0A7X8W1H8-F1
#
_entry.id   AF-A0A7X8W1H8-F1
#
_cell.length_a   1.000
_cell.length_b   1.000
_cell.length_c   1.000
_cell.angle_alpha   90.00
_cell.angle_beta   90.00
_cell.angle_gamma   90.00
#
_symmetry.space_group_name_H-M   'P 1'
#
loop_
_entity.id
_entity.type
_entity.pdbx_description
1 polymer ?
#
loop_
_entity_poly.entity_id
_entity_poly.type
_entity_poly.pdbx_seq_one_letter_code
_entity_poly.pdbx_strand_id
1 'polypeptide(L)'
;MDRNTIIAVVLSVIVITVGMTIQTVFFAPEVPVTTTVETLEATDAQGSNANISSTSNASNNFTNLGSLIPIEENNISKTFDVENEVMNITFDTVGASVSSIKLKKHLENGKPVDVIFNNEDSDNAFLLYLGDNYTKPLKDIYSYSISNMGNITKVSFAKNYQLTSDGSKFTIIKEYGISNKDEYLFQIAVTIKTSDGSVIPLNTNNYMYSIGYGPQ
;
A
#
# COMPACT_ATOMS: atom_id res chain seq x y z
N MET A 1 46.55 6.44 36.51
CA MET A 1 45.67 5.93 35.44
C MET A 1 46.53 5.81 34.20
N ASP A 2 46.59 4.63 33.59
CA ASP A 2 47.55 4.34 32.53
C ASP A 2 47.21 5.09 31.23
N ARG A 3 48.22 5.37 30.39
CA ARG A 3 48.04 6.13 29.15
C ARG A 3 46.97 5.51 28.24
N ASN A 4 46.92 4.18 28.19
CA ASN A 4 45.93 3.42 27.44
C ASN A 4 44.52 3.59 28.02
N THR A 5 44.39 3.69 29.34
CA THR A 5 43.10 3.94 30.01
C THR A 5 42.60 5.35 29.73
N ILE A 6 43.48 6.36 29.73
CA ILE A 6 43.11 7.75 29.39
C ILE A 6 42.69 7.84 27.92
N ILE A 7 43.42 7.22 27.00
CA ILE A 7 43.08 7.20 25.56
C ILE A 7 41.74 6.51 25.31
N ALA A 8 41.46 5.38 26.00
CA ALA A 8 40.21 4.67 25.87
C ALA A 8 39.00 5.50 26.33
N VAL A 9 39.14 6.23 27.44
CA VAL A 9 38.08 7.12 27.95
C VAL A 9 37.81 8.25 26.96
N VAL A 10 38.86 8.90 26.44
CA VAL A 10 38.71 10.00 25.48
C VAL A 10 38.07 9.51 24.17
N LEU A 11 38.49 8.35 23.65
CA LEU A 11 37.88 7.76 22.46
C LEU A 11 36.41 7.40 22.66
N SER A 12 36.04 6.88 23.84
CA SER A 12 34.64 6.57 24.16
C SER A 12 33.76 7.82 24.17
N VAL A 13 34.25 8.95 24.69
CA VAL A 13 33.49 10.20 24.68
C VAL A 13 33.26 10.70 23.25
N ILE A 14 34.27 10.59 22.38
CA ILE A 14 34.16 11.00 20.98
C ILE A 14 33.13 10.13 20.24
N VAL A 15 33.18 8.81 20.40
CA VAL A 15 32.25 7.88 19.73
C VAL A 15 30.81 8.15 20.13
N ILE A 16 30.54 8.37 21.42
CA ILE A 16 29.20 8.66 21.92
C ILE A 16 28.70 10.01 21.38
N THR A 17 29.56 11.04 21.37
CA THR A 17 29.18 12.38 20.89
C THR A 17 28.85 12.38 19.39
N VAL A 18 29.65 11.69 18.58
CA VAL A 18 29.39 11.55 17.15
C VAL A 18 28.13 10.72 16.90
N GLY A 19 27.94 9.63 17.65
CA GLY A 19 26.75 8.77 17.57
C GLY A 19 25.44 9.52 17.85
N MET A 20 25.41 10.35 18.90
CA MET A 20 24.23 11.16 19.23
C MET A 20 23.97 12.25 18.19
N THR A 21 25.01 12.88 17.63
CA THR A 21 24.85 13.96 16.64
C THR A 21 24.28 13.43 15.31
N ILE A 22 24.64 12.22 14.91
CA ILE A 22 24.07 11.59 13.69
C ILE A 22 22.59 11.26 13.90
N GLN A 23 22.21 10.76 15.07
CA GLN A 23 20.81 10.44 15.36
C GLN A 23 19.92 11.68 15.33
N THR A 24 20.38 12.82 15.86
CA THR A 24 19.56 14.05 15.91
C THR A 24 19.40 14.74 14.57
N VAL A 25 20.40 14.67 13.68
CA VAL A 25 20.35 15.33 12.36
C VAL A 25 19.60 14.47 11.34
N PHE A 26 19.79 13.14 11.36
CA PHE A 26 19.19 12.25 10.37
C PHE A 26 17.83 11.67 10.76
N PHE A 27 17.43 11.76 12.04
CA PHE A 27 16.14 11.26 12.55
C PHE A 27 15.41 12.32 13.39
N ALA A 28 15.32 13.55 12.89
CA ALA A 28 14.49 14.58 13.52
C ALA A 28 12.98 14.25 13.36
N PRO A 29 12.17 14.27 14.43
CA PRO A 29 10.72 14.10 14.33
C PRO A 29 10.09 15.24 13.53
N GLU A 30 9.28 14.92 12.51
CA GLU A 30 8.50 15.91 11.78
C GLU A 30 7.41 16.53 12.68
N VAL A 31 7.43 17.85 12.81
CA VAL A 31 6.37 18.63 13.45
C VAL A 31 5.11 18.62 12.59
N PRO A 32 3.91 18.37 13.14
CA PRO A 32 2.69 18.34 12.36
C PRO A 32 2.33 19.73 11.84
N VAL A 33 2.17 19.84 10.53
CA VAL A 33 1.67 21.03 9.84
C VAL A 33 0.14 21.08 10.01
N THR A 34 -0.37 22.08 10.71
CA THR A 34 -1.81 22.36 10.76
C THR A 34 -2.24 22.95 9.41
N THR A 35 -3.00 22.18 8.63
CA THR A 35 -3.68 22.69 7.44
C THR A 35 -4.98 23.38 7.86
N THR A 36 -5.02 24.70 7.73
CA THR A 36 -6.25 25.50 7.81
C THR A 36 -7.13 25.16 6.62
N VAL A 37 -8.37 24.72 6.88
CA VAL A 37 -9.39 24.47 5.86
C VAL A 37 -10.15 25.78 5.66
N GLU A 38 -10.09 26.36 4.46
CA GLU A 38 -10.91 27.49 4.06
C GLU A 38 -12.15 26.96 3.32
N THR A 39 -13.31 27.22 3.91
CA THR A 39 -14.64 26.93 3.36
C THR A 39 -14.97 27.97 2.29
N LEU A 40 -15.37 27.53 1.10
CA LEU A 40 -16.13 28.36 0.14
C LEU A 40 -17.37 27.60 -0.32
N GLU A 41 -18.50 28.29 -0.20
CA GLU A 41 -19.86 27.85 -0.49
C GLU A 41 -20.17 27.81 -2.00
N ALA A 42 -21.29 27.13 -2.29
CA ALA A 42 -21.76 26.65 -3.58
C ALA A 42 -22.30 27.71 -4.56
N THR A 43 -22.26 27.36 -5.86
CA THR A 43 -23.23 27.84 -6.86
C THR A 43 -23.52 26.74 -7.89
N ASP A 44 -24.81 26.43 -8.06
CA ASP A 44 -25.36 25.52 -9.09
C ASP A 44 -25.26 26.09 -10.51
N ALA A 45 -24.94 25.24 -11.49
CA ALA A 45 -25.46 25.32 -12.86
C ALA A 45 -25.28 23.98 -13.61
N GLN A 46 -26.24 23.71 -14.49
CA GLN A 46 -26.71 22.40 -14.97
C GLN A 46 -26.11 21.98 -16.33
N GLY A 47 -25.76 20.69 -16.47
CA GLY A 47 -25.94 19.89 -17.70
C GLY A 47 -24.74 19.66 -18.63
N SER A 48 -24.24 18.41 -18.70
CA SER A 48 -24.20 17.60 -19.94
C SER A 48 -23.66 16.19 -19.67
N ASN A 49 -24.24 15.21 -20.38
CA ASN A 49 -24.02 13.77 -20.27
C ASN A 49 -22.58 13.32 -20.56
N ALA A 50 -22.02 12.52 -19.66
CA ALA A 50 -21.06 11.48 -19.98
C ALA A 50 -21.35 10.24 -19.12
N ASN A 51 -21.63 9.13 -19.78
CA ASN A 51 -21.94 7.84 -19.19
C ASN A 51 -20.67 7.26 -18.56
N ILE A 52 -20.47 7.51 -17.26
CA ILE A 52 -19.43 6.86 -16.46
C ILE A 52 -20.13 5.76 -15.67
N SER A 53 -19.90 4.51 -16.07
CA SER A 53 -20.31 3.33 -15.32
C SER A 53 -19.50 3.25 -14.02
N SER A 54 -19.93 3.99 -13.00
CA SER A 54 -19.55 3.76 -11.61
C SER A 54 -20.37 2.58 -11.09
N THR A 55 -19.81 1.38 -11.17
CA THR A 55 -20.33 0.22 -10.46
C THR A 55 -19.22 -0.40 -9.64
N SER A 56 -19.25 -0.17 -8.33
CA SER A 56 -18.77 -1.16 -7.34
C SER A 56 -19.19 -0.77 -5.92
N ASN A 57 -20.51 -0.74 -5.66
CA ASN A 57 -21.00 -0.97 -4.30
C ASN A 57 -21.06 -2.48 -4.04
N ALA A 58 -19.90 -3.14 -4.04
CA ALA A 58 -19.80 -4.55 -3.69
C ALA A 58 -19.66 -4.68 -2.16
N SER A 59 -20.80 -4.80 -1.49
CA SER A 59 -20.86 -5.05 -0.05
C SER A 59 -20.34 -6.46 0.27
N ASN A 60 -19.14 -6.55 0.85
CA ASN A 60 -18.58 -7.81 1.34
C ASN A 60 -19.23 -8.13 2.68
N ASN A 61 -20.10 -9.15 2.71
CA ASN A 61 -20.82 -9.57 3.92
C ASN A 61 -19.95 -10.54 4.73
N PHE A 62 -19.61 -10.19 5.97
CA PHE A 62 -18.89 -11.04 6.90
C PHE A 62 -19.88 -11.63 7.93
N THR A 63 -19.89 -12.95 8.07
CA THR A 63 -20.81 -13.61 9.01
C THR A 63 -20.38 -13.27 10.45
N ASN A 64 -21.23 -12.53 11.17
CA ASN A 64 -21.06 -11.88 12.49
C ASN A 64 -20.50 -10.45 12.53
N LEU A 65 -19.88 -9.92 11.49
CA LEU A 65 -19.23 -8.59 11.55
C LEU A 65 -19.97 -7.47 10.81
N GLY A 66 -21.10 -7.80 10.22
CA GLY A 66 -21.74 -6.95 9.23
C GLY A 66 -20.95 -6.95 7.91
N SER A 67 -21.42 -6.14 6.98
CA SER A 67 -20.71 -5.87 5.74
C SER A 67 -19.71 -4.73 5.85
N LEU A 68 -18.69 -4.80 5.00
CA LEU A 68 -17.75 -3.72 4.75
C LEU A 68 -18.27 -2.80 3.64
N ILE A 69 -18.23 -1.48 3.88
CA ILE A 69 -18.60 -0.46 2.90
C ILE A 69 -17.36 0.40 2.60
N PRO A 70 -16.95 0.52 1.33
CA PRO A 70 -15.92 1.47 0.93
C PRO A 70 -16.43 2.90 1.15
N ILE A 71 -15.63 3.75 1.78
CA ILE A 71 -15.97 5.17 1.90
C ILE A 71 -15.74 5.83 0.53
N GLU A 72 -16.74 6.57 0.08
CA GLU A 72 -16.72 7.26 -1.22
C GLU A 72 -15.59 8.30 -1.26
N GLU A 73 -14.75 8.14 -2.27
CA GLU A 73 -13.56 8.96 -2.53
C GLU A 73 -13.45 9.12 -4.05
N ASN A 74 -13.00 10.27 -4.53
CA ASN A 74 -12.78 10.52 -5.96
C ASN A 74 -11.49 9.85 -6.48
N ASN A 75 -11.30 8.57 -6.16
CA ASN A 75 -10.16 7.77 -6.63
C ASN A 75 -10.38 7.36 -8.08
N ILE A 76 -9.30 7.36 -8.87
CA ILE A 76 -9.34 7.08 -10.30
C ILE A 76 -8.82 5.66 -10.56
N SER A 77 -9.61 4.85 -11.27
CA SER A 77 -9.16 3.56 -11.81
C SER A 77 -8.10 3.79 -12.88
N LYS A 78 -6.91 3.21 -12.69
CA LYS A 78 -5.82 3.29 -13.65
C LYS A 78 -4.74 2.25 -13.38
N THR A 79 -4.02 1.91 -14.44
CA THR A 79 -2.79 1.14 -14.38
C THR A 79 -1.56 2.05 -14.54
N PHE A 80 -0.43 1.64 -13.97
CA PHE A 80 0.85 2.32 -14.15
C PHE A 80 2.03 1.38 -13.89
N ASP A 81 3.16 1.67 -14.51
CA ASP A 81 4.35 0.84 -14.41
C ASP A 81 5.36 1.40 -13.40
N VAL A 82 6.03 0.48 -12.70
CA VAL A 82 7.24 0.75 -11.92
C VAL A 82 8.30 -0.24 -12.35
N GLU A 83 9.52 0.26 -12.54
CA GLU A 83 10.60 -0.53 -13.11
C GLU A 83 11.86 -0.46 -12.25
N ASN A 84 12.61 -1.56 -12.24
CA ASN A 84 14.02 -1.56 -11.85
C ASN A 84 14.87 -2.13 -13.01
N GLU A 85 16.13 -2.48 -12.74
CA GLU A 85 17.03 -3.00 -13.79
C GLU A 85 16.58 -4.34 -14.39
N VAL A 86 15.80 -5.14 -13.66
CA VAL A 86 15.44 -6.52 -14.03
C VAL A 86 13.96 -6.81 -14.17
N MET A 87 13.10 -5.94 -13.68
CA MET A 87 11.66 -6.12 -13.67
C MET A 87 10.94 -4.87 -14.14
N ASN A 88 9.83 -5.07 -14.84
CA ASN A 88 8.79 -4.07 -15.04
C ASN A 88 7.52 -4.63 -14.39
N ILE A 89 6.93 -3.86 -13.47
CA ILE A 89 5.75 -4.24 -12.69
C ILE A 89 4.62 -3.29 -13.05
N THR A 90 3.52 -3.82 -13.55
CA THR A 90 2.31 -3.05 -13.83
C THR A 90 1.36 -3.16 -12.65
N PHE A 91 1.16 -2.04 -11.97
CA PHE A 91 0.20 -1.89 -10.88
C PHE A 91 -1.16 -1.45 -11.39
N ASP A 92 -2.21 -1.79 -10.63
CA ASP A 92 -3.58 -1.34 -10.86
C ASP A 92 -4.15 -0.75 -9.55
N THR A 93 -4.73 0.45 -9.61
CA THR A 93 -5.39 1.07 -8.46
C THR A 93 -6.63 0.29 -8.03
N VAL A 94 -7.22 -0.52 -8.91
CA VAL A 94 -8.28 -1.48 -8.59
C VAL A 94 -7.68 -2.61 -7.75
N GLY A 95 -8.15 -2.75 -6.51
CA GLY A 95 -7.70 -3.78 -5.57
C GLY A 95 -6.24 -3.63 -5.11
N ALA A 96 -5.60 -2.49 -5.40
CA ALA A 96 -4.18 -2.26 -5.16
C ALA A 96 -3.33 -3.44 -5.66
N SER A 97 -3.61 -3.89 -6.89
CA SER A 97 -3.21 -5.19 -7.41
C SER A 97 -2.08 -5.06 -8.44
N VAL A 98 -1.56 -6.20 -8.89
CA VAL A 98 -0.50 -6.26 -9.91
C VAL A 98 -1.01 -7.07 -11.10
N SER A 99 -1.05 -6.47 -12.27
CA SER A 99 -1.52 -7.12 -13.49
C SER A 99 -0.41 -7.78 -14.31
N SER A 100 0.86 -7.39 -14.09
CA SER A 100 2.01 -7.92 -14.83
C SER A 100 3.31 -7.77 -14.04
N ILE A 101 4.19 -8.76 -14.10
CA ILE A 101 5.58 -8.68 -13.64
C ILE A 101 6.47 -9.30 -14.71
N LYS A 102 7.09 -8.44 -15.53
CA LYS A 102 7.95 -8.85 -16.64
C LYS A 102 9.41 -8.89 -16.23
N LEU A 103 10.05 -10.03 -16.45
CA LEU A 103 11.47 -10.25 -16.16
C LEU A 103 12.32 -9.83 -17.37
N LYS A 104 12.90 -8.63 -17.33
CA LYS A 104 13.61 -8.00 -18.46
C LYS A 104 14.76 -8.84 -19.03
N LYS A 105 15.44 -9.62 -18.19
CA LYS A 105 16.58 -10.48 -18.58
C LYS A 105 16.19 -11.91 -18.97
N HIS A 106 14.92 -12.30 -18.81
CA HIS A 106 14.44 -13.63 -19.15
C HIS A 106 13.49 -13.53 -20.32
N LEU A 107 13.94 -14.01 -21.47
CA LEU A 107 13.21 -13.84 -22.72
C LEU A 107 12.62 -15.17 -23.19
N GLU A 108 11.35 -15.12 -23.61
CA GLU A 108 10.70 -16.16 -24.39
C GLU A 108 10.32 -15.57 -25.74
N ASN A 109 10.78 -16.18 -26.84
CA ASN A 109 10.57 -15.67 -28.20
C ASN A 109 10.97 -14.19 -28.38
N GLY A 110 12.04 -13.77 -27.70
CA GLY A 110 12.58 -12.40 -27.76
C GLY A 110 11.80 -11.37 -26.94
N LYS A 111 10.83 -11.77 -26.13
CA LYS A 111 10.05 -10.89 -25.25
C LYS A 111 10.27 -11.26 -23.77
N PRO A 112 10.32 -10.29 -22.84
CA PRO A 112 10.37 -10.56 -21.41
C PRO A 112 9.24 -11.49 -20.98
N VAL A 113 9.59 -12.51 -20.20
CA VAL A 113 8.64 -13.44 -19.57
C VAL A 113 7.86 -12.69 -18.51
N ASP A 114 6.53 -12.82 -18.54
CA ASP A 114 5.65 -12.37 -17.47
C ASP A 114 5.46 -13.52 -16.48
N VAL A 115 5.63 -13.26 -15.18
CA VAL A 115 5.40 -14.28 -14.14
C VAL A 115 3.95 -14.31 -13.66
N ILE A 116 3.13 -13.36 -14.09
CA ILE A 116 1.68 -13.37 -13.82
C ILE A 116 0.97 -13.85 -15.08
N PHE A 117 0.37 -15.04 -15.00
CA PHE A 117 -0.35 -15.67 -16.12
C PHE A 117 -1.81 -15.23 -16.15
N ASN A 118 -2.04 -13.98 -16.57
CA ASN A 118 -3.39 -13.46 -16.72
C ASN A 118 -3.98 -13.80 -18.10
N ASN A 119 -5.25 -14.25 -18.11
CA ASN A 119 -6.11 -14.32 -19.29
C ASN A 119 -7.21 -13.24 -19.18
N GLU A 120 -8.12 -13.13 -20.16
CA GLU A 120 -9.13 -12.05 -20.14
C GLU A 120 -10.07 -12.13 -18.92
N ASP A 121 -10.24 -13.31 -18.33
CA ASP A 121 -11.13 -13.56 -17.20
C ASP A 121 -10.40 -13.64 -15.83
N SER A 122 -9.08 -13.51 -15.82
CA SER A 122 -8.30 -13.67 -14.60
C SER A 122 -8.27 -12.41 -13.76
N ASP A 123 -8.31 -12.61 -12.45
CA ASP A 123 -8.03 -11.58 -11.48
C ASP A 123 -6.55 -11.23 -11.41
N ASN A 124 -6.24 -9.95 -11.19
CA ASN A 124 -4.86 -9.50 -10.95
C ASN A 124 -4.23 -10.19 -9.72
N ALA A 125 -2.91 -10.23 -9.69
CA ALA A 125 -2.13 -10.76 -8.59
C ALA A 125 -2.21 -9.88 -7.33
N PHE A 126 -1.92 -10.52 -6.20
CA PHE A 126 -1.83 -9.95 -4.86
C PHE A 126 -3.12 -9.37 -4.29
N LEU A 127 -4.29 -9.65 -4.87
CA LEU A 127 -5.56 -9.15 -4.31
C LEU A 127 -5.75 -9.56 -2.84
N LEU A 128 -6.37 -8.65 -2.07
CA LEU A 128 -6.65 -8.86 -0.65
C LEU A 128 -8.01 -9.52 -0.48
N TYR A 129 -8.05 -10.59 0.30
CA TYR A 129 -9.27 -11.30 0.70
C TYR A 129 -9.43 -11.10 2.19
N LEU A 130 -10.61 -10.69 2.65
CA LEU A 130 -10.87 -10.47 4.07
C LEU A 130 -11.51 -11.70 4.70
N GLY A 131 -11.18 -11.95 5.97
CA GLY A 131 -11.65 -13.11 6.71
C GLY A 131 -11.23 -14.42 6.04
N ASP A 132 -12.18 -15.34 5.96
CA ASP A 132 -12.06 -16.68 5.37
C ASP A 132 -12.68 -16.79 3.96
N ASN A 133 -13.07 -15.66 3.35
CA ASN A 133 -13.64 -15.65 2.01
C ASN A 133 -12.55 -15.55 0.94
N TYR A 134 -12.15 -16.68 0.37
CA TYR A 134 -11.16 -16.79 -0.70
C TYR A 134 -11.71 -16.58 -2.11
N THR A 135 -13.00 -16.26 -2.27
CA THR A 135 -13.68 -16.16 -3.58
C THR A 135 -14.02 -14.73 -3.98
N LYS A 136 -14.01 -13.79 -3.04
CA LYS A 136 -14.35 -12.38 -3.27
C LYS A 136 -13.22 -11.49 -2.78
N PRO A 137 -12.27 -11.14 -3.65
CA PRO A 137 -11.23 -10.18 -3.30
C PRO A 137 -11.80 -8.76 -3.19
N LEU A 138 -11.11 -7.90 -2.44
CA LEU A 138 -11.33 -6.47 -2.46
C LEU A 138 -10.84 -5.89 -3.79
N LYS A 139 -11.78 -5.37 -4.58
CA LYS A 139 -11.53 -4.73 -5.88
C LYS A 139 -11.92 -3.25 -5.89
N ASP A 140 -12.06 -2.62 -4.72
CA ASP A 140 -12.31 -1.18 -4.65
C ASP A 140 -11.13 -0.40 -5.27
N ILE A 141 -11.39 0.86 -5.66
CA ILE A 141 -10.34 1.73 -6.22
C ILE A 141 -9.60 2.43 -5.09
N TYR A 142 -8.30 2.16 -4.99
CA TYR A 142 -7.42 2.75 -3.99
C TYR A 142 -6.84 4.08 -4.48
N SER A 143 -6.66 5.02 -3.56
CA SER A 143 -5.69 6.12 -3.76
C SER A 143 -4.29 5.54 -3.75
N TYR A 144 -3.32 6.19 -4.42
CA TYR A 144 -1.94 5.70 -4.42
C TYR A 144 -0.92 6.84 -4.42
N SER A 145 0.28 6.54 -3.95
CA SER A 145 1.45 7.40 -4.03
C SER A 145 2.71 6.58 -4.30
N ILE A 146 3.71 7.21 -4.91
CA ILE A 146 5.03 6.61 -5.17
C ILE A 146 6.07 7.49 -4.50
N SER A 147 6.98 6.88 -3.75
CA SER A 147 8.08 7.57 -3.07
C SER A 147 9.37 6.78 -3.20
N ASN A 148 10.50 7.48 -3.27
CA ASN A 148 11.82 6.87 -3.28
C ASN A 148 12.43 6.97 -1.89
N MET A 149 12.80 5.82 -1.31
CA MET A 149 13.41 5.71 0.01
C MET A 149 14.78 5.05 -0.13
N GLY A 150 15.78 5.84 -0.55
CA GLY A 150 17.13 5.35 -0.84
C GLY A 150 17.14 4.34 -2.00
N ASN A 151 17.46 3.08 -1.70
CA ASN A 151 17.51 2.01 -2.71
C ASN A 151 16.17 1.30 -2.93
N ILE A 152 15.07 1.83 -2.40
CA ILE A 152 13.74 1.22 -2.54
C ILE A 152 12.77 2.23 -3.13
N THR A 153 12.08 1.87 -4.20
CA THR A 153 10.86 2.53 -4.64
C THR A 153 9.68 1.96 -3.87
N LYS A 154 8.96 2.80 -3.13
CA LYS A 154 7.78 2.41 -2.38
C LYS A 154 6.51 2.87 -3.10
N VAL A 155 5.64 1.94 -3.44
CA VAL A 155 4.29 2.20 -3.98
C VAL A 155 3.29 1.93 -2.86
N SER A 156 2.56 2.95 -2.43
CA SER A 156 1.60 2.86 -1.32
C SER A 156 0.20 3.08 -1.84
N PHE A 157 -0.72 2.18 -1.52
CA PHE A 157 -2.15 2.25 -1.82
C PHE A 157 -2.95 2.38 -0.53
N ALA A 158 -3.95 3.26 -0.50
CA ALA A 158 -4.83 3.42 0.66
C ALA A 158 -6.30 3.51 0.27
N LYS A 159 -7.16 2.81 1.03
CA LYS A 159 -8.61 2.90 0.93
C LYS A 159 -9.25 2.91 2.31
N ASN A 160 -10.17 3.84 2.52
CA ASN A 160 -10.96 3.93 3.75
C ASN A 160 -12.25 3.12 3.64
N TYR A 161 -12.62 2.49 4.74
CA TYR A 161 -13.81 1.66 4.87
C TYR A 161 -14.56 1.94 6.16
N GLN A 162 -15.84 1.54 6.17
CA GLN A 162 -16.71 1.55 7.33
C GLN A 162 -17.37 0.18 7.52
N LEU A 163 -17.44 -0.31 8.76
CA LEU A 163 -18.23 -1.48 9.13
C LEU A 163 -19.70 -1.09 9.30
N THR A 164 -20.61 -1.92 8.80
CA THR A 164 -22.06 -1.72 8.99
C THR A 164 -22.55 -2.14 10.37
N SER A 165 -21.80 -2.98 11.08
CA SER A 165 -22.20 -3.51 12.40
C SER A 165 -22.20 -2.42 13.47
N ASP A 166 -21.19 -1.55 13.48
CA ASP A 166 -20.96 -0.55 14.53
C ASP A 166 -20.60 0.85 13.99
N GLY A 167 -20.44 1.00 12.67
CA GLY A 167 -20.01 2.26 12.06
C GLY A 167 -18.52 2.56 12.18
N SER A 168 -17.72 1.64 12.72
CA SER A 168 -16.27 1.80 12.88
C SER A 168 -15.60 2.04 11.53
N LYS A 169 -14.70 3.02 11.49
CA LYS A 169 -13.96 3.42 10.29
C LYS A 169 -12.50 3.00 10.40
N PHE A 170 -11.96 2.51 9.30
CA PHE A 170 -10.56 2.10 9.23
C PHE A 170 -10.00 2.26 7.81
N THR A 171 -8.68 2.27 7.72
CA THR A 171 -7.94 2.34 6.46
C THR A 171 -7.21 1.03 6.24
N ILE A 172 -7.34 0.48 5.03
CA ILE A 172 -6.43 -0.54 4.52
C ILE A 172 -5.36 0.16 3.70
N ILE A 173 -4.10 -0.07 4.07
CA ILE A 173 -2.93 0.41 3.34
C ILE A 173 -2.18 -0.82 2.84
N LYS A 174 -1.87 -0.85 1.55
CA LYS A 174 -1.04 -1.87 0.92
C LYS A 174 0.17 -1.22 0.30
N GLU A 175 1.35 -1.65 0.75
CA GLU A 175 2.63 -1.09 0.30
C GLU A 175 3.45 -2.15 -0.42
N TYR A 176 4.03 -1.74 -1.54
CA TYR A 176 5.01 -2.51 -2.29
C TYR A 176 6.37 -1.83 -2.19
N GLY A 177 7.38 -2.58 -1.76
CA GLY A 177 8.77 -2.11 -1.74
C GLY A 177 9.57 -2.79 -2.84
N ILE A 178 9.99 -2.04 -3.85
CA ILE A 178 10.75 -2.55 -5.00
C ILE A 178 12.19 -2.08 -4.85
N SER A 179 13.15 -3.01 -4.90
CA SER A 179 14.57 -2.67 -4.91
C SER A 179 14.91 -1.94 -6.22
N ASN A 180 15.61 -0.81 -6.10
CA ASN A 180 16.11 -0.04 -7.24
C ASN A 180 17.37 -0.67 -7.88
N LYS A 181 17.81 -1.82 -7.37
CA LYS A 181 18.98 -2.57 -7.84
C LYS A 181 18.58 -3.71 -8.78
N ASP A 182 19.59 -4.43 -9.24
CA ASP A 182 19.51 -5.71 -9.97
C ASP A 182 18.99 -6.86 -9.10
N GLU A 183 17.78 -6.72 -8.56
CA GLU A 183 17.15 -7.70 -7.66
C GLU A 183 15.70 -7.99 -8.10
N TYR A 184 15.34 -9.27 -8.09
CA TYR A 184 13.97 -9.75 -8.36
C TYR A 184 13.06 -9.73 -7.12
N LEU A 185 13.59 -9.32 -5.98
CA LEU A 185 12.86 -9.29 -4.72
C LEU A 185 12.04 -8.00 -4.61
N PHE A 186 10.79 -8.15 -4.20
CA PHE A 186 9.98 -7.04 -3.73
C PHE A 186 9.21 -7.44 -2.46
N GLN A 187 8.90 -6.46 -1.64
CA GLN A 187 8.15 -6.60 -0.41
C GLN A 187 6.68 -6.25 -0.66
N ILE A 188 5.77 -6.97 -0.01
CA ILE A 188 4.38 -6.55 0.16
C ILE A 188 4.09 -6.41 1.66
N ALA A 189 3.53 -5.28 2.07
CA ALA A 189 3.05 -5.06 3.42
C ALA A 189 1.58 -4.64 3.40
N VAL A 190 0.79 -5.18 4.33
CA VAL A 190 -0.61 -4.78 4.53
C VAL A 190 -0.73 -4.22 5.94
N THR A 191 -1.24 -3.00 6.05
CA THR A 191 -1.54 -2.34 7.31
C THR A 191 -3.04 -2.07 7.35
N ILE A 192 -3.69 -2.49 8.43
CA ILE A 192 -5.08 -2.14 8.71
C ILE A 192 -5.08 -1.34 10.00
N LYS A 193 -5.61 -0.11 9.97
CA LYS A 193 -5.59 0.79 11.14
C LYS A 193 -6.85 1.63 11.24
N THR A 194 -7.29 1.90 12.46
CA THR A 194 -8.26 2.96 12.74
C THR A 194 -7.55 4.28 13.01
N SER A 195 -8.28 5.39 12.99
CA SER A 195 -7.73 6.70 13.37
C SER A 195 -7.39 6.81 14.85
N ASP A 196 -8.08 6.06 15.71
CA ASP A 196 -7.96 6.12 17.17
C ASP A 196 -7.14 4.96 17.77
N GLY A 197 -6.62 4.06 16.93
CA GLY A 197 -5.85 2.88 17.37
C GLY A 197 -6.68 1.77 18.01
N SER A 198 -8.01 1.86 17.97
CA SER A 198 -8.92 0.81 18.43
C SER A 198 -8.78 -0.50 17.63
N VAL A 199 -9.19 -1.60 18.25
CA VAL A 199 -9.18 -2.92 17.64
C VAL A 199 -10.27 -2.99 16.58
N ILE A 200 -9.90 -3.38 15.36
CA ILE A 200 -10.86 -3.62 14.29
C ILE A 200 -11.27 -5.09 14.36
N PRO A 201 -12.56 -5.41 14.52
CA PRO A 201 -12.96 -6.78 14.79
C PRO A 201 -12.99 -7.66 13.52
N LEU A 202 -12.12 -7.46 12.53
CA LEU A 202 -12.07 -8.16 11.22
C LEU A 202 -11.75 -9.65 11.28
N ASN A 203 -11.78 -10.27 12.45
CA ASN A 203 -11.47 -11.68 12.64
C ASN A 203 -12.71 -12.53 12.32
N THR A 204 -12.63 -13.29 11.22
CA THR A 204 -13.59 -14.33 10.87
C THR A 204 -12.88 -15.68 10.92
N ASN A 205 -13.32 -16.59 11.80
CA ASN A 205 -12.72 -17.93 11.94
C ASN A 205 -11.20 -17.92 12.16
N ASN A 206 -10.68 -16.97 12.94
CA ASN A 206 -9.24 -16.76 13.20
C ASN A 206 -8.42 -16.24 12.01
N TYR A 207 -9.07 -15.85 10.91
CA TYR A 207 -8.44 -15.19 9.77
C TYR A 207 -8.86 -13.71 9.73
N MET A 208 -7.88 -12.83 9.54
CA MET A 208 -8.15 -11.40 9.30
C MET A 208 -8.16 -11.10 7.79
N TYR A 209 -7.12 -11.55 7.09
CA TYR A 209 -7.03 -11.43 5.65
C TYR A 209 -6.10 -12.49 5.07
N SER A 210 -6.20 -12.66 3.75
CA SER A 210 -5.28 -13.44 2.92
C SER A 210 -4.88 -12.61 1.68
N ILE A 211 -3.69 -12.89 1.13
CA ILE A 211 -3.22 -12.28 -0.12
C ILE A 211 -3.19 -13.38 -1.17
N GLY A 212 -3.97 -13.25 -2.23
CA GLY A 212 -3.97 -14.21 -3.34
C GLY A 212 -2.84 -13.89 -4.31
N TYR A 213 -2.02 -14.86 -4.69
CA TYR A 213 -0.95 -14.66 -5.67
C TYR A 213 -1.48 -14.33 -7.08
N GLY A 214 -2.73 -14.68 -7.40
CA GLY A 214 -3.30 -14.59 -8.74
C GLY A 214 -3.34 -15.96 -9.43
N PRO A 215 -3.74 -16.03 -10.71
CA PRO A 215 -3.72 -17.25 -11.50
C PRO A 215 -2.27 -17.75 -11.67
N GLN A 216 -2.12 -19.07 -11.77
CA GLN A 216 -0.86 -19.76 -12.04
C GLN A 216 -0.96 -20.53 -13.36
#